data_AF-A0A4Z2EFE9-F1
#
_entry.id   AF-A0A4Z2EFE9-F1
#
_cell.length_a   1.000
_cell.length_b   1.000
_cell.length_c   1.000
_cell.angle_alpha   90.00
_cell.angle_beta   90.00
_cell.angle_gamma   90.00
#
_symmetry.space_group_name_H-M   'P 1'
#
loop_
_entity.id
_entity.type
_entity.pdbx_description
1 polymer ?
#
loop_
_entity_poly.entity_id
_entity_poly.type
_entity_poly.pdbx_seq_one_letter_code
_entity_poly.pdbx_strand_id
1 'polypeptide(L)'
;MLIRQARSYILRCHACFRTTSIMTKAFCPHCGNATLKKLAVTLGEDGSTQVHFSRNPKVLNPRGLRRAPQQRLSRKARQQTDALDPDYAAGGSPFCQNDVYSRAANLQIRDGRGGGGRRRSNPNATHKKSSKKK
;
A
#
# COMPACT_ATOMS: atom_id res chain seq x y z
N MET A 1 23.78 18.90 15.60
CA MET A 1 23.46 17.50 15.98
C MET A 1 23.84 16.59 14.83
N LEU A 2 24.79 15.66 15.01
CA LEU A 2 25.23 14.71 13.99
C LEU A 2 24.55 13.36 14.22
N ILE A 3 23.92 12.78 13.19
CA ILE A 3 23.27 11.47 13.28
C ILE A 3 24.34 10.39 13.19
N ARG A 4 24.51 9.64 14.28
CA ARG A 4 25.52 8.57 14.41
C ARG A 4 25.08 7.25 13.78
N GLN A 5 23.81 6.91 13.92
CA GLN A 5 23.25 5.68 13.37
C GLN A 5 21.91 5.97 12.71
N ALA A 6 21.69 5.39 11.53
CA ALA A 6 20.43 5.51 10.81
C ALA A 6 19.82 4.13 10.60
N ARG A 7 18.61 3.93 11.12
CA ARG A 7 17.84 2.71 10.88
C ARG A 7 16.73 2.99 9.89
N SER A 8 16.75 2.28 8.77
CA SER A 8 15.80 2.42 7.68
C SER A 8 15.25 1.05 7.27
N TYR A 9 14.39 1.04 6.25
CA TYR A 9 13.85 -0.18 5.69
C TYR A 9 14.13 -0.26 4.20
N ILE A 10 14.38 -1.47 3.72
CA ILE A 10 14.52 -1.78 2.30
C ILE A 10 13.59 -2.94 1.93
N LEU A 11 13.29 -3.08 0.64
CA LEU A 11 12.58 -4.24 0.12
C LEU A 11 13.59 -5.21 -0.51
N ARG A 12 13.56 -6.49 -0.11
CA ARG A 12 14.36 -7.57 -0.71
C ARG A 12 13.44 -8.61 -1.35
N CYS A 13 13.75 -9.01 -2.57
CA CYS A 13 13.06 -10.11 -3.22
C CYS A 13 13.52 -11.45 -2.61
N HIS A 14 12.60 -12.32 -2.22
CA HIS A 14 12.97 -13.66 -1.74
C HIS A 14 13.22 -14.68 -2.88
N ALA A 15 12.89 -14.33 -4.13
CA ALA A 15 13.09 -15.19 -5.29
C ALA A 15 14.43 -14.92 -6.00
N CYS A 16 14.75 -13.65 -6.29
CA CYS A 16 16.00 -13.27 -6.97
C CYS A 16 17.02 -12.61 -6.03
N PHE A 17 16.74 -12.54 -4.73
CA PHE A 17 17.60 -12.00 -3.66
C PHE A 17 18.02 -10.53 -3.76
N ARG A 18 17.63 -9.84 -4.84
CA ARG A 18 17.99 -8.45 -5.08
C ARG A 18 17.19 -7.49 -4.21
N THR A 19 17.86 -6.45 -3.73
CA THR A 19 17.32 -5.41 -2.87
C THR A 19 16.91 -4.18 -3.68
N THR A 20 15.95 -3.44 -3.16
CA THR A 20 15.46 -2.18 -3.71
C THR A 20 15.15 -1.21 -2.58
N SER A 21 15.62 0.04 -2.69
CA SER A 21 15.33 1.13 -1.74
C SER A 21 13.96 1.78 -1.96
N ILE A 22 13.32 1.54 -3.10
CA ILE A 22 12.04 2.16 -3.46
C ILE A 22 10.89 1.46 -2.71
N MET A 23 10.43 2.06 -1.61
CA MET A 23 9.43 1.49 -0.70
C MET A 23 8.00 1.45 -1.24
N THR A 24 7.73 2.13 -2.36
CA THR A 24 6.41 2.18 -3.01
C THR A 24 6.15 0.98 -3.93
N LYS A 25 7.19 0.21 -4.28
CA LYS A 25 7.07 -0.91 -5.22
C LYS A 25 6.45 -2.14 -4.55
N ALA A 26 5.41 -2.68 -5.19
CA ALA A 26 4.85 -3.99 -4.82
C ALA A 26 5.57 -5.14 -5.55
N PHE A 27 6.03 -4.91 -6.78
CA PHE A 27 6.66 -5.91 -7.65
C PHE A 27 8.17 -5.70 -7.73
N CYS A 28 8.94 -6.79 -7.77
CA CYS A 28 10.38 -6.73 -7.93
C CYS A 28 10.74 -6.21 -9.35
N PRO A 29 11.63 -5.21 -9.49
CA PRO A 29 11.99 -4.68 -10.80
C PRO A 29 12.82 -5.65 -11.66
N HIS A 30 13.41 -6.69 -11.06
CA HIS A 30 14.22 -7.65 -11.80
C HIS A 30 13.44 -8.86 -12.29
N CYS A 31 12.62 -9.47 -11.43
CA CYS A 31 11.87 -10.68 -11.78
C CYS A 31 10.38 -10.44 -12.03
N GLY A 32 9.88 -9.20 -11.88
CA GLY A 32 8.47 -8.85 -12.11
C GLY A 32 7.48 -9.40 -11.07
N ASN A 33 7.88 -10.32 -10.20
CA ASN A 33 7.02 -10.94 -9.20
C ASN A 33 6.84 -10.05 -7.95
N ALA A 34 5.64 -10.06 -7.32
CA ALA A 34 5.43 -9.42 -6.00
C ALA A 34 5.95 -10.31 -4.87
N THR A 35 7.27 -10.46 -4.85
CA THR A 35 8.06 -11.27 -3.92
C THR A 35 8.91 -10.40 -2.99
N LEU A 36 8.71 -9.08 -3.03
CA LEU A 36 9.39 -8.11 -2.18
C LEU A 36 8.95 -8.26 -0.71
N LYS A 37 9.92 -8.31 0.19
CA LYS A 37 9.74 -8.37 1.65
C LYS A 37 10.49 -7.21 2.29
N LYS A 38 9.85 -6.56 3.26
CA LYS A 38 10.43 -5.43 4.01
C LYS A 38 11.42 -5.96 5.04
N LEU A 39 12.66 -5.47 4.98
CA LEU A 39 13.73 -5.77 5.93
C LEU A 39 14.22 -4.46 6.56
N ALA A 40 14.65 -4.52 7.82
CA ALA A 40 15.27 -3.37 8.48
C ALA A 40 16.78 -3.38 8.21
N VAL A 41 17.34 -2.18 8.00
CA VAL A 41 18.79 -1.98 7.79
C VAL A 41 19.27 -0.92 8.77
N THR A 42 20.39 -1.19 9.42
CA THR A 42 21.10 -0.21 10.24
C THR A 42 22.35 0.22 9.50
N LEU A 43 22.55 1.53 9.38
CA LEU A 43 23.76 2.17 8.88
C LEU A 43 24.52 2.73 10.09
N GLY A 44 25.75 2.26 10.31
CA GLY A 44 26.65 2.73 11.37
C GLY A 44 27.52 3.92 10.93
N GLU A 45 28.26 4.50 11.88
CA GLU A 45 29.19 5.61 11.66
C GLU A 45 30.28 5.27 10.63
N ASP A 46 30.74 4.02 10.65
CA ASP A 46 31.79 3.50 9.77
C ASP A 46 31.28 3.21 8.33
N GLY A 47 30.01 3.50 8.05
CA GLY A 47 29.35 3.13 6.79
C GLY A 47 28.95 1.65 6.70
N SER A 48 29.17 0.86 7.76
CA SER A 48 28.78 -0.55 7.79
C SER A 48 27.25 -0.70 7.75
N THR A 49 26.77 -1.60 6.89
CA THR A 49 25.33 -1.86 6.71
C THR A 49 24.96 -3.21 7.28
N GLN A 50 24.13 -3.23 8.33
CA GLN A 50 23.64 -4.47 8.94
C GLN A 50 22.18 -4.69 8.56
N VAL A 51 21.88 -5.82 7.91
CA VAL A 51 20.52 -6.19 7.48
C VAL A 51 19.92 -7.19 8.45
N HIS A 52 18.73 -6.87 8.97
CA HIS A 52 18.03 -7.68 9.96
C HIS A 52 17.00 -8.60 9.29
N PHE A 53 17.29 -9.90 9.23
CA PHE A 53 16.38 -10.90 8.69
C PHE A 53 15.37 -11.40 9.73
N SER A 54 14.08 -11.38 9.38
CA SER A 54 13.03 -11.94 10.22
C SER A 54 13.02 -13.47 10.12
N ARG A 55 13.18 -14.17 11.25
CA ARG A 55 13.04 -15.64 11.34
C ARG A 55 11.59 -16.13 11.49
N ASN A 56 10.61 -15.22 11.43
CA ASN A 56 9.21 -15.55 11.60
C ASN A 56 8.66 -16.28 10.35
N PRO A 57 8.23 -17.56 10.46
CA PRO A 57 7.76 -18.34 9.31
C PRO A 57 6.50 -17.77 8.66
N LYS A 58 5.73 -16.91 9.36
CA LYS A 58 4.56 -16.23 8.79
C LYS A 58 4.92 -15.23 7.69
N VAL A 59 6.18 -14.77 7.64
CA VAL A 59 6.67 -13.82 6.63
C VAL A 59 6.72 -14.48 5.24
N LEU A 60 7.04 -15.78 5.19
CA LEU A 60 7.11 -16.58 3.97
C LEU A 60 6.09 -17.72 4.02
N ASN A 61 4.81 -17.35 4.06
CA ASN A 61 3.70 -18.29 4.01
C ASN A 61 3.03 -18.26 2.61
N PRO A 62 2.90 -19.41 1.91
CA PRO A 62 2.31 -19.46 0.57
C PRO A 62 0.78 -19.31 0.53
N ARG A 63 0.10 -19.30 1.68
CA ARG A 63 -1.38 -19.23 1.73
C ARG A 63 -1.91 -17.88 1.21
N GLY A 64 -2.94 -17.95 0.36
CA GLY A 64 -3.72 -16.78 -0.08
C GLY A 64 -3.11 -15.95 -1.21
N LEU A 65 -2.18 -16.52 -1.98
CA LEU A 65 -1.55 -15.86 -3.15
C LEU A 65 -2.55 -15.72 -4.31
N ARG A 66 -3.39 -14.68 -4.30
CA ARG A 66 -4.12 -14.18 -5.49
C ARG A 66 -3.97 -12.67 -5.56
N ARG A 67 -3.70 -12.12 -6.74
CA ARG A 67 -3.54 -10.68 -6.96
C ARG A 67 -4.62 -10.17 -7.90
N ALA A 68 -5.14 -8.99 -7.62
CA ALA A 68 -6.09 -8.28 -8.47
C ALA A 68 -5.41 -7.08 -9.16
N PRO A 69 -5.77 -6.76 -10.41
CA PRO A 69 -5.28 -5.58 -11.10
C PRO A 69 -5.76 -4.29 -10.43
N GLN A 70 -4.98 -3.21 -10.56
CA GLN A 70 -5.33 -1.90 -10.01
C GLN A 70 -5.96 -1.01 -11.09
N GLN A 71 -7.29 -0.80 -11.02
CA GLN A 71 -7.95 0.28 -11.76
C GLN A 71 -7.93 1.59 -10.96
N ARG A 72 -7.85 2.72 -11.65
CA ARG A 72 -7.76 4.07 -11.06
C ARG A 72 -9.11 4.79 -11.11
N LEU A 73 -9.37 5.63 -10.11
CA LEU A 73 -10.57 6.46 -9.99
C LEU A 73 -10.52 7.73 -10.84
N SER A 74 -11.71 8.31 -11.04
CA SER A 74 -11.90 9.68 -11.52
C SER A 74 -11.34 10.71 -10.55
N ARG A 75 -11.05 11.92 -11.05
CA ARG A 75 -10.54 13.04 -10.22
C ARG A 75 -11.55 13.51 -9.18
N LYS A 76 -12.84 13.57 -9.54
CA LYS A 76 -13.95 13.99 -8.65
C LYS A 76 -14.11 13.04 -7.46
N ALA A 77 -13.99 11.73 -7.71
CA ALA A 77 -14.06 10.72 -6.65
C ALA A 77 -12.86 10.74 -5.68
N ARG A 78 -11.79 11.50 -6.00
CA ARG A 78 -10.61 11.69 -5.15
C ARG A 78 -10.61 13.01 -4.38
N GLN A 79 -11.61 13.86 -4.59
CA GLN A 79 -11.68 15.15 -3.91
C GLN A 79 -11.90 14.93 -2.41
N GLN A 80 -11.13 15.63 -1.60
CA GLN A 80 -11.26 15.66 -0.15
C GLN A 80 -11.46 17.11 0.29
N THR A 81 -12.18 17.30 1.39
CA THR A 81 -12.30 18.60 2.03
C THR A 81 -11.01 18.92 2.77
N ASP A 82 -10.43 20.06 2.44
CA ASP A 82 -9.39 20.68 3.25
C ASP A 82 -10.03 21.85 4.01
N ALA A 83 -10.09 21.74 5.33
CA ALA A 83 -10.68 22.77 6.19
C ALA A 83 -9.75 23.99 6.35
N LEU A 84 -8.48 23.87 5.97
CA LEU A 84 -7.49 24.95 6.04
C LEU A 84 -7.30 25.66 4.70
N ASP A 85 -8.06 25.27 3.68
CA ASP A 85 -8.04 25.94 2.39
C ASP A 85 -8.60 27.37 2.53
N PRO A 86 -7.96 28.40 1.95
CA PRO A 86 -8.42 29.78 2.07
C PRO A 86 -9.83 29.99 1.49
N ASP A 87 -10.26 29.14 0.55
CA ASP A 87 -11.58 29.21 -0.07
C ASP A 87 -12.62 28.33 0.66
N TYR A 88 -12.25 27.65 1.77
CA TYR A 88 -13.16 26.78 2.53
C TYR A 88 -14.39 27.54 3.04
N ALA A 89 -14.20 28.77 3.55
CA ALA A 89 -15.29 29.62 4.04
C ALA A 89 -16.23 30.12 2.93
N ALA A 90 -15.76 30.14 1.68
CA ALA A 90 -16.55 30.52 0.51
C ALA A 90 -17.38 29.36 -0.05
N GLY A 91 -17.16 28.12 0.41
CA GLY A 91 -17.89 26.95 -0.03
C GLY A 91 -19.34 26.92 0.46
N GLY A 92 -20.28 26.48 -0.38
CA GLY A 92 -21.69 26.33 -0.02
C GLY A 92 -22.00 25.18 0.96
N SER A 93 -21.02 24.32 1.24
CA SER A 93 -21.15 23.22 2.19
C SER A 93 -19.79 22.90 2.82
N PRO A 94 -19.73 22.55 4.12
CA PRO A 94 -18.49 22.17 4.80
C PRO A 94 -17.94 20.81 4.35
N PHE A 95 -18.71 20.03 3.58
CA PHE A 95 -18.36 18.70 3.09
C PHE A 95 -18.18 18.66 1.57
N CYS A 96 -17.33 17.76 1.08
CA CYS A 96 -17.11 17.54 -0.35
C CYS A 96 -18.28 16.75 -0.93
N GLN A 97 -18.76 17.14 -2.11
CA GLN A 97 -19.85 16.45 -2.78
C GLN A 97 -19.38 15.10 -3.34
N ASN A 98 -20.13 14.03 -3.05
CA ASN A 98 -19.83 12.69 -3.55
C ASN A 98 -20.11 12.58 -5.06
N ASP A 99 -19.26 11.80 -5.75
CA ASP A 99 -19.44 11.46 -7.16
C ASP A 99 -20.42 10.28 -7.32
N VAL A 100 -21.70 10.57 -7.59
CA VAL A 100 -22.76 9.55 -7.72
C VAL A 100 -23.10 9.23 -9.18
N TYR A 101 -22.93 10.20 -10.08
CA TYR A 101 -23.42 10.12 -11.47
C TYR A 101 -22.37 9.77 -12.51
N SER A 102 -21.08 9.75 -12.16
CA SER A 102 -20.05 9.44 -13.13
C SER A 102 -20.04 7.97 -13.53
N ARG A 103 -19.52 7.66 -14.71
CA ARG A 103 -19.28 6.28 -15.16
C ARG A 103 -18.47 5.47 -14.14
N ALA A 104 -17.50 6.09 -13.47
CA ALA A 104 -16.68 5.43 -12.45
C ALA A 104 -17.51 5.07 -11.19
N ALA A 105 -18.47 5.91 -10.82
CA ALA A 105 -19.43 5.65 -9.74
C ALA A 105 -20.33 4.45 -10.09
N ASN A 106 -20.88 4.42 -11.30
CA ASN A 106 -21.73 3.30 -11.77
C ASN A 106 -20.95 1.97 -11.84
N LEU A 107 -19.68 2.01 -12.24
CA LEU A 107 -18.78 0.84 -12.26
C LEU A 107 -18.27 0.43 -10.86
N GLN A 108 -18.62 1.19 -9.81
CA GLN A 108 -18.19 0.96 -8.43
C GLN A 108 -16.67 0.88 -8.27
N ILE A 109 -15.92 1.65 -9.06
CA ILE A 109 -14.47 1.69 -8.93
C ILE A 109 -14.16 2.42 -7.62
N ARG A 110 -13.32 1.82 -6.76
CA ARG A 110 -12.93 2.41 -5.46
C ARG A 110 -11.44 2.71 -5.37
N ASP A 111 -11.09 3.76 -4.65
CA ASP A 111 -9.70 4.16 -4.48
C ASP A 111 -8.88 3.06 -3.80
N GLY A 112 -7.61 2.94 -4.23
CA GLY A 112 -6.65 2.01 -3.66
C GLY A 112 -6.27 2.29 -2.20
N ARG A 113 -6.58 3.49 -1.68
CA ARG A 113 -6.34 3.87 -0.29
C ARG A 113 -7.33 3.19 0.67
N GLY A 114 -8.55 2.94 0.21
CA GLY A 114 -9.59 2.23 0.97
C GLY A 114 -9.49 0.71 0.83
N GLY A 115 -9.79 -0.02 1.90
CA GLY A 115 -9.91 -1.48 1.87
C GLY A 115 -8.59 -2.26 1.86
N GLY A 116 -7.48 -1.63 2.23
CA GLY A 116 -6.17 -2.30 2.34
C GLY A 116 -6.19 -3.54 3.24
N GLY A 117 -6.94 -3.50 4.36
CA GLY A 117 -7.15 -4.66 5.22
C GLY A 117 -7.89 -5.81 4.52
N ARG A 118 -8.95 -5.50 3.77
CA ARG A 118 -9.75 -6.51 3.03
C ARG A 118 -8.94 -7.17 1.91
N ARG A 119 -8.08 -6.42 1.23
CA ARG A 119 -7.19 -6.93 0.17
C ARG A 119 -6.08 -7.84 0.70
N ARG A 120 -5.72 -7.70 1.98
CA ARG A 120 -4.73 -8.57 2.66
C ARG A 120 -5.35 -9.87 3.19
N SER A 121 -6.68 -9.96 3.24
CA SER A 121 -7.37 -11.16 3.70
C SER A 121 -7.25 -12.28 2.67
N ASN A 122 -6.97 -13.50 3.13
CA ASN A 122 -6.96 -14.69 2.28
C ASN A 122 -8.31 -14.83 1.53
N PRO A 123 -8.32 -14.98 0.20
CA PRO A 123 -9.54 -15.18 -0.58
C PRO A 123 -10.26 -16.49 -0.23
N ASN A 124 -9.54 -17.50 0.26
CA ASN A 124 -10.12 -18.79 0.65
C ASN A 124 -10.71 -18.78 2.08
N ALA A 125 -10.67 -17.63 2.78
CA ALA A 125 -11.27 -17.51 4.10
C ALA A 125 -12.79 -17.39 4.01
N THR A 126 -13.51 -17.90 5.00
CA THR A 126 -14.96 -17.76 5.10
C THR A 126 -15.36 -16.30 5.35
N HIS A 127 -16.51 -15.90 4.82
CA HIS A 127 -17.06 -14.55 4.95
C HIS A 127 -18.52 -14.61 5.40
N LYS A 128 -19.02 -13.50 5.96
CA LYS A 128 -20.42 -13.41 6.39
C LYS A 128 -21.33 -13.59 5.18
N LYS A 129 -22.39 -14.39 5.33
CA LYS A 129 -23.33 -14.77 4.24
C LYS A 129 -23.96 -13.56 3.53
N SER A 130 -24.22 -12.46 4.26
CA SER A 130 -24.76 -11.21 3.70
C SER A 130 -23.71 -10.30 3.03
N SER A 131 -22.41 -10.56 3.25
CA SER A 131 -21.34 -9.74 2.71
C SER A 131 -20.81 -10.34 1.40
N LYS A 132 -21.04 -9.65 0.27
CA LYS A 132 -20.35 -9.97 -0.98
C LYS A 132 -18.93 -9.39 -0.94
N LYS A 133 -17.91 -10.26 -0.98
CA LYS A 133 -16.51 -9.84 -1.13
C LYS A 133 -16.17 -9.81 -2.62
N LYS A 134 -15.68 -8.66 -3.07
CA LYS A 134 -15.20 -8.42 -4.43
C LYS A 134 -13.68 -8.55 -4.46
#